data_AF-A0AAN5I2U4-F1
#
_entry.id   AF-A0AAN5I2U4-F1
#
_cell.length_a   1.000
_cell.length_b   1.000
_cell.length_c   1.000
_cell.angle_alpha   90.00
_cell.angle_beta   90.00
_cell.angle_gamma   90.00
#
_symmetry.space_group_name_H-M   'P 1'
#
loop_
_entity.id
_entity.type
_entity.pdbx_description
1 polymer ?
#
loop_
_entity_poly.entity_id
_entity_poly.type
_entity_poly.pdbx_seq_one_letter_code
_entity_poly.pdbx_strand_id
1 'polypeptide(L)'
;MESAYRSEHYFPDDLGTYFASYTTIVNDESMKSFLNDCPFETNKQEVIEALKANAERTKTMHRELFHRLKPDDVEFCALMGLAFWNNVVAAVNEELSSVSETIRGVILSEMHEV
;
A
#
# COMPACT_ATOMS: atom_id res chain seq x y z
N MET A 1 -0.42 0.97 0.25
CA MET A 1 0.47 1.52 -0.81
C MET A 1 1.87 0.94 -0.67
N GLU A 2 2.57 1.16 0.44
CA GLU A 2 3.89 0.55 0.72
C GLU A 2 3.89 -0.99 0.64
N SER A 3 2.90 -1.65 1.22
CA SER A 3 2.81 -3.10 1.15
C SER A 3 2.71 -3.63 -0.29
N ALA A 4 1.99 -2.92 -1.16
CA ALA A 4 1.86 -3.27 -2.57
C ALA A 4 3.17 -3.04 -3.34
N TYR A 5 3.87 -1.92 -3.07
CA TYR A 5 5.18 -1.64 -3.63
C TYR A 5 6.20 -2.73 -3.28
N ARG A 6 6.29 -3.11 -2.00
CA ARG A 6 7.18 -4.20 -1.57
C ARG A 6 6.77 -5.55 -2.13
N SER A 7 5.47 -5.86 -2.16
CA SER A 7 5.01 -7.14 -2.71
C SER A 7 5.37 -7.25 -4.19
N GLU A 8 5.29 -6.15 -4.94
CA GLU A 8 5.75 -6.10 -6.33
C GLU A 8 7.26 -6.27 -6.43
N HIS A 9 8.03 -5.61 -5.58
CA HIS A 9 9.49 -5.67 -5.61
C HIS A 9 10.05 -7.05 -5.24
N TYR A 10 9.49 -7.69 -4.19
CA TYR A 10 10.00 -8.96 -3.66
C TYR A 10 9.32 -10.19 -4.29
N PHE A 11 8.10 -10.06 -4.81
CA PHE A 11 7.33 -11.17 -5.39
C PHE A 11 6.73 -10.82 -6.76
N PRO A 12 7.50 -10.30 -7.73
CA PRO A 12 6.93 -9.78 -8.99
C PRO A 12 6.13 -10.82 -9.79
N ASP A 13 6.53 -12.10 -9.71
CA ASP A 13 5.89 -13.19 -10.46
C ASP A 13 4.80 -13.93 -9.67
N ASP A 14 4.60 -13.59 -8.39
CA ASP A 14 3.60 -14.20 -7.52
C ASP A 14 2.67 -13.15 -6.93
N LEU A 15 1.60 -12.87 -7.68
CA LEU A 15 0.57 -11.92 -7.27
C LEU A 15 -0.24 -12.40 -6.06
N GLY A 16 -0.21 -13.69 -5.72
CA GLY A 16 -0.91 -14.27 -4.58
C GLY A 16 -0.19 -14.04 -3.25
N THR A 17 1.11 -13.75 -3.28
CA THR A 17 1.91 -13.45 -2.09
C THR A 17 2.05 -11.95 -1.89
N TYR A 18 1.73 -11.45 -0.70
CA TYR A 18 1.81 -10.03 -0.38
C TYR A 18 2.16 -9.75 1.09
N PHE A 19 2.66 -8.55 1.35
CA PHE A 19 2.88 -8.06 2.71
C PHE A 19 1.56 -7.60 3.35
N ALA A 20 1.09 -8.32 4.36
CA ALA A 20 -0.06 -7.89 5.18
C ALA A 20 0.34 -6.87 6.24
N SER A 21 1.61 -6.88 6.66
CA SER A 21 2.21 -5.91 7.57
C SER A 21 3.70 -5.73 7.23
N TYR A 22 4.41 -4.92 8.01
CA TYR A 22 5.83 -4.70 7.80
C TYR A 22 6.67 -6.00 7.84
N THR A 23 6.33 -6.94 8.73
CA THR A 23 7.06 -8.21 8.92
C THR A 23 6.25 -9.44 8.56
N THR A 24 5.01 -9.28 8.11
CA THR A 24 4.09 -10.39 7.86
C THR A 24 3.79 -10.52 6.38
N ILE A 25 4.14 -11.67 5.81
CA ILE A 25 3.79 -12.07 4.45
C ILE A 25 2.61 -13.05 4.52
N VAL A 26 1.67 -12.90 3.59
CA VAL A 26 0.49 -13.75 3.48
C VAL A 26 0.34 -14.20 2.04
N ASN A 27 -0.07 -15.46 1.87
CA ASN A 27 -0.54 -16.04 0.62
C ASN A 27 -1.75 -16.94 0.87
N ASP A 28 -2.28 -17.55 -0.20
CA ASP A 28 -3.46 -18.42 -0.13
C ASP A 28 -3.30 -19.62 0.81
N GLU A 29 -2.08 -20.11 1.01
CA GLU A 29 -1.79 -21.22 1.90
C GLU A 29 -1.77 -20.76 3.37
N SER A 30 -0.96 -19.73 3.68
CA SER A 30 -0.83 -19.21 5.04
C SER A 30 -2.15 -18.63 5.58
N MET A 31 -3.01 -18.12 4.69
CA MET A 31 -4.31 -17.55 5.05
C MET A 31 -5.28 -18.61 5.56
N LYS A 32 -5.19 -19.85 5.06
CA LYS A 32 -6.03 -20.97 5.54
C LYS A 32 -5.68 -21.35 6.99
N SER A 33 -4.41 -21.25 7.36
CA SER A 33 -3.95 -21.59 8.71
C SER A 33 -3.95 -20.41 9.67
N PHE A 34 -4.09 -19.17 9.19
CA PHE A 34 -3.94 -17.94 9.99
C PHE A 34 -4.85 -17.89 11.23
N LEU A 35 -6.06 -18.48 11.14
CA LEU A 35 -7.03 -18.49 12.23
C LEU A 35 -7.09 -19.83 12.98
N ASN A 36 -6.17 -20.76 12.73
CA ASN A 36 -6.20 -22.07 13.40
C ASN A 36 -6.10 -21.94 14.91
N ASP A 37 -5.19 -21.09 15.37
CA ASP A 37 -4.91 -20.87 16.80
C ASP A 37 -5.77 -19.76 17.44
N CYS A 38 -6.81 -19.28 16.73
CA CYS A 38 -7.72 -18.29 17.26
C CYS A 38 -8.52 -18.88 18.44
N PRO A 39 -8.42 -18.31 19.66
CA PRO A 39 -9.07 -18.86 20.85
C PRO A 39 -10.56 -18.49 20.94
N PHE A 40 -11.05 -17.63 20.04
CA PHE A 40 -12.42 -17.15 20.03
C PHE A 40 -13.30 -18.01 19.10
N GLU A 41 -14.54 -18.27 19.50
CA GLU A 41 -15.54 -18.77 18.56
C GLU A 41 -15.79 -17.70 17.50
N THR A 42 -15.36 -17.99 16.27
CA THR A 42 -15.48 -17.09 15.13
C THR A 42 -15.77 -17.93 13.90
N ASN A 43 -16.57 -17.39 12.98
CA ASN A 43 -16.77 -18.00 11.68
C ASN A 43 -15.50 -17.87 10.82
N LYS A 44 -14.56 -18.80 10.98
CA LYS A 44 -13.25 -18.76 10.32
C LYS A 44 -13.38 -18.70 8.80
N GLN A 45 -14.37 -19.39 8.23
CA GLN A 45 -14.60 -19.42 6.79
C GLN A 45 -14.97 -18.04 6.24
N GLU A 46 -15.91 -17.37 6.88
CA GLU A 46 -16.35 -16.02 6.50
C GLU A 46 -15.19 -15.01 6.59
N VAL A 47 -14.37 -15.09 7.64
CA VAL A 47 -13.20 -14.21 7.78
C VAL A 47 -12.17 -14.48 6.68
N ILE A 48 -11.90 -15.75 6.35
CA ILE A 48 -10.98 -16.11 5.26
C ILE A 48 -11.50 -15.59 3.92
N GLU A 49 -12.80 -15.70 3.65
CA GLU A 49 -13.41 -15.19 2.42
C GLU A 49 -13.32 -13.66 2.34
N ALA A 50 -13.59 -12.96 3.44
CA ALA A 50 -13.43 -11.51 3.51
C ALA A 50 -11.98 -11.07 3.30
N LEU A 51 -11.01 -11.78 3.90
CA LEU A 51 -9.59 -11.53 3.71
C LEU A 51 -9.18 -11.70 2.25
N LYS A 52 -9.62 -12.78 1.58
CA LYS A 52 -9.36 -13.02 0.16
C LYS A 52 -9.94 -11.92 -0.74
N ALA A 53 -11.20 -11.53 -0.49
CA ALA A 53 -11.83 -10.46 -1.25
C ALA A 53 -11.07 -9.13 -1.10
N ASN A 54 -10.59 -8.81 0.11
CA ASN A 54 -9.80 -7.63 0.36
C ASN A 54 -8.40 -7.69 -0.27
N ALA A 55 -7.76 -8.87 -0.25
CA ALA A 55 -6.47 -9.10 -0.88
C ALA A 55 -6.54 -8.88 -2.40
N GLU A 56 -7.54 -9.49 -3.06
CA GLU A 56 -7.74 -9.34 -4.51
C GLU A 56 -8.04 -7.89 -4.91
N ARG A 57 -8.85 -7.17 -4.13
CA ARG A 57 -9.09 -5.73 -4.36
C ARG A 57 -7.81 -4.90 -4.23
N THR A 58 -6.98 -5.20 -3.23
CA THR A 58 -5.72 -4.47 -2.99
C THR A 58 -4.72 -4.71 -4.12
N LYS A 59 -4.66 -5.96 -4.59
CA LYS A 59 -3.84 -6.40 -5.73
C LYS A 59 -4.22 -5.65 -7.01
N THR A 60 -5.51 -5.64 -7.39
CA THR A 60 -5.98 -4.94 -8.61
C THR A 60 -5.77 -3.44 -8.53
N MET A 61 -5.97 -2.81 -7.36
CA MET A 61 -5.87 -1.35 -7.26
C MET A 61 -4.45 -0.81 -7.34
N HIS A 62 -3.49 -1.42 -6.62
CA HIS A 62 -2.17 -0.79 -6.41
C HIS A 62 -1.03 -1.58 -7.02
N ARG A 63 -1.08 -2.91 -6.96
CA ARG A 63 0.06 -3.74 -7.37
C ARG A 63 0.24 -3.75 -8.88
N GLU A 64 -0.86 -3.83 -9.64
CA GLU A 64 -0.81 -3.70 -11.09
C GLU A 64 -0.23 -2.35 -11.56
N LEU A 65 -0.49 -1.27 -10.82
CA LEU A 65 0.09 0.04 -11.11
C LEU A 65 1.60 0.04 -10.86
N PHE A 66 2.06 -0.51 -9.74
CA PHE A 66 3.50 -0.62 -9.46
C PHE A 66 4.22 -1.57 -10.42
N HIS A 67 3.58 -2.67 -10.83
CA HIS A 67 4.12 -3.58 -11.84
C HIS A 67 4.34 -2.88 -13.18
N ARG A 68 3.42 -1.99 -13.56
CA ARG A 68 3.47 -1.24 -14.82
C ARG A 68 4.44 -0.06 -14.78
N LEU A 69 4.39 0.73 -13.72
CA LEU A 69 5.18 1.96 -13.59
C LEU A 69 6.61 1.67 -13.14
N LYS A 70 6.82 0.57 -12.40
CA LYS A 70 8.11 0.15 -11.83
C LYS A 70 8.88 1.30 -11.21
N PRO A 71 8.27 2.07 -10.27
CA PRO A 71 9.00 3.16 -9.65
C PRO A 71 10.19 2.61 -8.89
N ASP A 72 11.29 3.35 -8.89
CA ASP A 72 12.40 3.09 -7.98
C ASP A 72 12.10 3.56 -6.54
N ASP A 73 13.05 3.37 -5.63
CA ASP A 73 12.87 3.74 -4.23
C ASP A 73 12.69 5.26 -4.03
N VAL A 74 13.30 6.09 -4.88
CA VAL A 74 13.22 7.55 -4.81
C VAL A 74 11.86 8.01 -5.32
N GLU A 75 11.42 7.49 -6.46
CA GLU A 75 10.11 7.76 -7.04
C GLU A 75 8.99 7.28 -6.11
N PHE A 76 9.13 6.10 -5.50
CA PHE A 76 8.18 5.61 -4.50
C PHE A 76 8.12 6.52 -3.26
N CYS A 77 9.27 6.98 -2.76
CA CYS A 77 9.31 7.94 -1.65
C CYS A 77 8.63 9.27 -2.01
N ALA A 78 8.82 9.77 -3.23
CA ALA A 78 8.17 10.97 -3.72
C ALA A 78 6.64 10.82 -3.79
N LEU A 79 6.14 9.69 -4.30
CA LEU A 79 4.72 9.36 -4.31
C LEU A 79 4.12 9.29 -2.90
N MET A 80 4.84 8.69 -1.94
CA MET A 80 4.43 8.67 -0.52
C MET A 80 4.37 10.10 0.05
N GLY A 81 5.36 10.95 -0.23
CA GLY A 81 5.38 12.35 0.19
C GLY A 81 4.18 13.13 -0.34
N LEU A 82 3.85 12.97 -1.63
CA LEU A 82 2.68 13.59 -2.25
C LEU A 82 1.35 13.08 -1.69
N ALA A 83 1.28 11.81 -1.28
CA ALA A 83 0.08 11.24 -0.66
C ALA A 83 -0.14 11.77 0.76
N PHE A 84 0.93 11.92 1.55
CA PHE A 84 0.86 12.46 2.91
C PHE A 84 0.55 13.95 2.93
N TRP A 85 1.24 14.74 2.10
CA TRP A 85 1.00 16.16 1.94
C TRP A 85 -0.12 16.41 0.93
N ASN A 86 -1.28 15.74 1.08
CA ASN A 86 -2.43 16.06 0.25
C ASN A 86 -3.15 17.31 0.79
N ASN A 87 -3.71 18.10 -0.12
CA ASN A 87 -4.41 19.35 0.19
C ASN A 87 -5.87 19.13 0.63
N VAL A 88 -6.38 17.90 0.57
CA VAL A 88 -7.77 17.58 0.94
C VAL A 88 -7.95 17.71 2.46
N VAL A 89 -6.95 17.33 3.26
CA VAL A 89 -7.00 17.44 4.72
C VAL A 89 -6.53 18.82 5.22
N ALA A 90 -5.66 19.49 4.46
CA ALA A 90 -5.07 20.76 4.86
C ALA A 90 -6.06 21.94 4.84
N ALA A 91 -7.18 21.82 4.11
CA ALA A 91 -8.21 22.87 3.98
C ALA A 91 -8.81 23.38 5.31
N VAL A 92 -8.55 22.70 6.43
CA VAL A 92 -8.99 23.10 7.77
C VAL A 92 -8.03 24.10 8.44
N ASN A 93 -6.79 24.24 7.94
CA ASN A 93 -5.77 25.13 8.48
C ASN A 93 -4.93 25.76 7.35
N GLU A 94 -5.00 27.09 7.21
CA GLU A 94 -4.29 27.85 6.15
C GLU A 94 -2.76 27.75 6.25
N GLU A 95 -2.21 27.74 7.47
CA GLU A 95 -0.78 27.59 7.69
C GLU A 95 -0.30 26.20 7.25
N LEU A 96 -1.05 25.16 7.62
CA LEU A 96 -0.76 23.79 7.19
C LEU A 96 -0.95 23.61 5.67
N SER A 97 -1.89 24.33 5.06
CA SER A 97 -2.09 24.35 3.61
C SER A 97 -0.87 24.94 2.89
N SER A 98 -0.38 26.10 3.34
CA SER A 98 0.81 26.74 2.77
C SER A 98 2.06 25.85 2.88
N VAL A 99 2.26 25.20 4.03
CA VAL A 99 3.35 24.25 4.24
C VAL A 99 3.21 23.04 3.30
N SER A 100 2.00 22.46 3.21
CA SER A 100 1.71 21.34 2.33
C SER A 100 1.99 21.68 0.87
N GLU A 101 1.52 22.84 0.39
CA GLU A 101 1.78 23.32 -0.98
C GLU A 101 3.27 23.50 -1.26
N THR A 102 4.00 24.10 -0.31
CA THR A 102 5.45 24.29 -0.44
C THR A 102 6.19 22.96 -0.58
N ILE A 103 5.92 22.00 0.31
CA ILE A 103 6.57 20.69 0.29
C ILE A 103 6.22 19.92 -0.99
N ARG A 104 4.95 19.91 -1.40
CA ARG A 104 4.53 19.29 -2.67
C ARG A 104 5.22 19.92 -3.87
N GLY A 105 5.36 21.25 -3.89
CA GLY A 105 6.03 21.98 -4.96
C GLY A 105 7.47 21.54 -5.13
N VAL A 106 8.21 21.39 -4.02
CA VAL A 106 9.58 20.86 -4.03
C VAL A 106 9.63 19.41 -4.53
N ILE A 107 8.77 18.53 -4.03
CA ILE A 107 8.77 17.13 -4.49
C ILE A 107 8.50 17.03 -5.99
N LEU A 108 7.53 17.81 -6.50
CA LEU A 108 7.19 17.81 -7.92
C LEU A 108 8.29 18.43 -8.80
N SER A 109 8.98 19.47 -8.33
CA SER A 109 10.08 20.06 -9.10
C SER A 109 11.24 19.08 -9.22
N GLU A 110 11.64 18.44 -8.12
CA GLU A 110 12.72 17.45 -8.12
C GLU A 110 12.35 16.25 -9.00
N MET A 111 11.10 15.76 -8.95
CA MET A 111 10.63 14.68 -9.83
C MET A 111 10.63 15.03 -11.32
N HIS A 112 10.53 16.31 -11.70
CA HIS A 112 10.59 16.73 -13.11
C HIS A 112 12.02 16.86 -13.65
N GLU A 113 13.02 16.88 -12.77
CA GLU A 113 14.45 16.97 -13.15
C GLU A 113 15.09 15.58 -13.33
N VAL A 114 14.43 14.52 -12.87
CA VAL A 114 14.79 13.10 -13.04
C VAL A 114 14.28 12.57 -14.38
#